data_AF-A0A7V1E6H7-F1
#
_entry.id   AF-A0A7V1E6H7-F1
#
_cell.length_a   1.000
_cell.length_b   1.000
_cell.length_c   1.000
_cell.angle_alpha   90.00
_cell.angle_beta   90.00
_cell.angle_gamma   90.00
#
_symmetry.space_group_name_H-M   'P 1'
#
loop_
_entity.id
_entity.type
_entity.pdbx_description
1 polymer ?
#
loop_
_entity_poly.entity_id
_entity_poly.type
_entity_poly.pdbx_seq_one_letter_code
_entity_poly.pdbx_strand_id
1 'polypeptide(L)'
;MREEDMPWKETSVMDERMRFVGRLLSGEKMAPLCREFGISRVTGHKIWNRYRQDGAKGVYNRSRAPHKHPNQLPYEVEQLIVRLKKEKPKWGAPKIRELVSRKYPGIKLPATSTVHQALDRHGLVNKKRKRKKYRAIATYLSIPKGPNDLWCTDFKGQFRMGNHNYCFPLTLSDFTSRFVISCDSAVFFSFPLFVNKTVTI
;
A
#
# COMPACT_ATOMS: atom_id res chain seq x y z
N MET A 1 2.57 -11.94 46.36
CA MET A 1 2.98 -12.26 44.97
C MET A 1 4.45 -11.93 44.86
N ARG A 2 5.31 -12.94 44.72
CA ARG A 2 6.74 -12.75 44.46
C ARG A 2 6.88 -12.47 42.97
N GLU A 3 7.43 -11.32 42.59
CA GLU A 3 7.87 -11.05 41.23
C GLU A 3 8.93 -12.09 40.88
N GLU A 4 8.69 -12.86 39.83
CA GLU A 4 9.64 -13.85 39.35
C GLU A 4 10.86 -13.15 38.73
N ASP A 5 12.02 -13.47 39.26
CA ASP A 5 13.34 -13.03 38.81
C ASP A 5 13.64 -13.75 37.48
N MET A 6 13.56 -13.03 36.36
CA MET A 6 13.81 -13.59 35.03
C MET A 6 15.34 -13.67 34.81
N PRO A 7 15.95 -14.87 34.75
CA PRO A 7 17.41 -15.03 34.81
C PRO A 7 18.15 -14.54 33.54
N TRP A 8 17.41 -14.19 32.49
CA TRP A 8 17.96 -13.74 31.20
C TRP A 8 17.85 -12.22 31.09
N LYS A 9 19.01 -11.55 30.94
CA LYS A 9 19.05 -10.10 30.72
C LYS A 9 18.72 -9.78 29.27
N GLU A 10 17.44 -9.63 28.96
CA GLU A 10 17.03 -8.93 27.73
C GLU A 10 17.43 -7.45 27.86
N THR A 11 18.62 -7.10 27.37
CA THR A 11 19.09 -5.72 27.38
C THR A 11 18.83 -5.12 26.01
N SER A 12 17.99 -4.10 25.93
CA SER A 12 17.82 -3.37 24.67
C SER A 12 19.00 -2.43 24.44
N VAL A 13 19.23 -2.06 23.17
CA VAL A 13 20.23 -1.04 22.81
C VAL A 13 19.99 0.29 23.55
N MET A 14 18.74 0.57 23.95
CA MET A 14 18.42 1.78 24.72
C MET A 14 18.86 1.64 26.18
N ASP A 15 18.69 0.47 26.77
CA ASP A 15 19.09 0.20 28.16
C ASP A 15 20.61 0.29 28.32
N GLU A 16 21.37 -0.24 27.34
CA GLU A 16 22.82 -0.10 27.34
C GLU A 16 23.26 1.36 27.23
N ARG A 17 22.61 2.16 26.37
CA ARG A 17 22.95 3.59 26.24
C ARG A 17 22.56 4.39 27.48
N MET A 18 21.44 4.05 28.12
CA MET A 18 21.03 4.66 29.39
C MET A 18 22.01 4.31 30.51
N ARG A 19 22.48 3.05 30.55
CA ARG A 19 23.52 2.61 31.49
C ARG A 19 24.85 3.33 31.26
N PHE A 20 25.24 3.52 30.00
CA PHE A 20 26.42 4.30 29.62
C PHE A 20 26.32 5.75 30.12
N VAL A 21 25.17 6.41 29.91
CA VAL A 21 24.94 7.77 30.40
C VAL A 21 24.91 7.83 31.93
N GLY A 22 24.28 6.85 32.59
CA GLY A 22 24.24 6.77 34.05
C GLY A 22 25.63 6.72 34.67
N ARG A 23 26.54 5.90 34.11
CA ARG A 23 27.94 5.83 34.56
C ARG A 23 28.73 7.11 34.33
N LEU A 24 28.49 7.82 33.23
CA LEU A 24 29.07 9.16 33.02
C LEU A 24 28.59 10.17 34.06
N LEU A 25 27.32 10.12 34.46
CA LEU A 25 26.78 10.97 35.52
C LEU A 25 27.36 10.63 36.89
N SER A 26 27.70 9.37 37.14
CA SER A 26 28.41 8.93 38.34
C SER A 26 29.87 9.40 38.43
N GLY A 27 30.38 10.11 37.41
CA GLY A 27 31.71 10.71 37.41
C GLY A 27 32.80 9.87 36.73
N GLU A 28 32.45 8.77 36.06
CA GLU A 28 33.41 7.96 35.32
C GLU A 28 33.96 8.71 34.08
N LYS A 29 35.21 8.43 33.71
CA LYS A 29 35.86 9.09 32.57
C LYS A 29 35.36 8.49 31.24
N MET A 30 35.15 9.34 30.23
CA MET A 30 34.65 8.95 28.90
C MET A 30 35.50 7.87 28.20
N ALA A 31 36.83 8.01 28.25
CA ALA A 31 37.75 7.14 27.52
C ALA A 31 37.77 5.67 27.98
N PRO A 32 37.90 5.35 29.29
CA PRO A 32 37.79 3.96 29.76
C PRO A 32 36.38 3.40 29.56
N LEU A 33 35.33 4.19 29.82
CA LEU A 33 33.96 3.76 29.66
C LEU A 33 33.61 3.39 28.21
N CYS A 34 34.11 4.15 27.23
CA CYS A 34 33.93 3.79 25.81
C CYS A 34 34.59 2.44 25.46
N ARG A 35 35.72 2.09 26.08
CA ARG A 35 36.37 0.79 25.87
C ARG A 35 35.57 -0.36 26.47
N GLU A 36 35.04 -0.18 27.68
CA GLU A 36 34.20 -1.18 28.35
C GLU A 36 32.92 -1.48 27.57
N PHE A 37 32.27 -0.43 27.05
CA PHE A 37 31.05 -0.57 26.25
C PHE A 37 31.30 -0.92 24.78
N GLY A 38 32.57 -1.09 24.36
CA GLY A 38 32.90 -1.43 22.97
C GLY A 38 32.51 -0.36 21.94
N ILE A 39 32.39 0.91 22.34
CA ILE A 39 32.00 2.01 21.45
C ILE A 39 33.18 2.95 21.15
N SER A 40 33.14 3.56 19.95
CA SER A 40 34.09 4.61 19.62
C SER A 40 33.87 5.84 20.52
N ARG A 41 34.94 6.58 20.83
CA ARG A 41 34.86 7.85 21.58
C ARG A 41 33.94 8.87 20.91
N VAL A 42 33.92 8.89 19.56
CA VAL A 42 33.03 9.75 18.77
C VAL A 42 31.57 9.43 19.05
N THR A 43 31.22 8.14 19.11
CA THR A 43 29.87 7.68 19.47
C THR A 43 29.53 8.04 20.92
N GLY A 44 30.46 7.83 21.85
CA GLY A 44 30.29 8.18 23.27
C GLY A 44 30.00 9.67 23.48
N HIS A 45 30.83 10.55 22.92
CA HIS A 45 30.60 12.00 22.96
C HIS A 45 29.27 12.40 22.29
N LYS A 46 28.88 11.76 21.19
CA LYS A 46 27.61 12.02 20.52
C LYS A 46 26.40 11.65 21.40
N ILE A 47 26.44 10.52 22.10
CA ILE A 47 25.39 10.11 23.04
C ILE A 47 25.32 11.10 24.20
N TRP A 48 26.47 11.44 24.79
CA TRP A 48 26.55 12.39 25.91
C TRP A 48 26.06 13.79 25.56
N ASN A 49 26.49 14.34 24.41
CA ASN A 49 26.06 15.66 23.97
C ASN A 49 24.54 15.71 23.71
N ARG A 50 23.95 14.63 23.19
CA ARG A 50 22.49 14.53 23.03
C ARG A 50 21.77 14.45 24.36
N TYR A 51 22.30 13.68 25.31
CA TYR A 51 21.73 13.62 26.66
C TYR A 51 21.78 14.98 27.36
N ARG A 52 22.87 15.74 27.23
CA ARG A 52 22.96 17.10 27.79
C ARG A 52 21.96 18.09 27.18
N GLN A 53 21.58 17.90 25.91
CA GLN A 53 20.64 18.79 25.21
C GLN A 53 19.18 18.41 25.47
N ASP A 54 18.83 17.12 25.37
CA ASP A 54 17.43 16.65 25.36
C ASP A 54 17.09 15.73 26.55
N GLY A 55 18.01 15.52 27.49
CA GLY A 55 17.86 14.58 28.59
C GLY A 55 17.72 13.13 28.12
N ALA A 56 16.91 12.34 28.83
CA ALA A 56 16.65 10.95 28.49
C ALA A 56 16.12 10.76 27.05
N LYS A 57 15.40 11.76 26.49
CA LYS A 57 14.90 11.73 25.10
C LYS A 57 16.03 11.77 24.06
N GLY A 58 17.19 12.30 24.41
CA GLY A 58 18.35 12.40 23.50
C GLY A 58 19.02 11.05 23.20
N VAL A 59 18.80 10.05 24.04
CA VAL A 59 19.37 8.69 23.90
C VAL A 59 18.66 7.88 22.81
N TYR A 60 17.40 8.22 22.53
CA TYR A 60 16.60 7.58 21.51
C TYR A 60 17.15 7.81 20.10
N ASN A 61 16.87 6.87 19.20
CA ASN A 61 17.23 7.01 17.80
C ASN A 61 16.41 8.14 17.17
N ARG A 62 17.09 9.24 16.83
CA ARG A 62 16.51 10.28 15.97
C ARG A 62 16.36 9.75 14.55
N SER A 63 15.35 10.25 13.84
CA SER A 63 15.17 9.98 12.41
C SER A 63 16.45 10.31 11.65
N ARG A 64 16.80 9.45 10.68
CA ARG A 64 17.90 9.67 9.74
C ARG A 64 17.44 10.34 8.44
N ALA A 65 16.15 10.68 8.35
CA ALA A 65 15.62 11.33 7.17
C ALA A 65 16.27 12.72 6.99
N PRO A 66 16.59 13.13 5.75
CA PRO A 66 17.09 14.47 5.47
C PRO A 66 16.15 15.55 6.03
N HIS A 67 16.70 16.53 6.75
CA HIS A 67 15.91 17.60 7.36
C HIS A 67 15.35 18.58 6.32
N LYS A 68 16.01 18.71 5.16
CA LYS A 68 15.58 19.53 4.03
C LYS A 68 15.80 18.76 2.73
N HIS A 69 14.85 18.83 1.82
CA HIS A 69 14.97 18.27 0.49
C HIS A 69 15.15 19.42 -0.53
N PRO A 70 16.13 19.36 -1.46
CA PRO A 70 16.42 20.46 -2.38
C PRO A 70 15.22 20.81 -3.28
N ASN A 71 14.38 19.83 -3.59
CA ASN A 71 13.17 20.01 -4.41
C ASN A 71 11.91 20.32 -3.58
N GLN A 72 12.05 20.66 -2.30
CA GLN A 72 10.92 21.04 -1.46
C GLN A 72 10.42 22.43 -1.87
N LEU A 73 9.10 22.59 -1.98
CA LEU A 73 8.52 23.91 -2.24
C LEU A 73 8.87 24.87 -1.10
N PRO A 74 9.10 26.16 -1.42
CA PRO A 74 9.12 27.19 -0.41
C PRO A 74 7.82 27.18 0.40
N TYR A 75 7.94 27.36 1.71
CA TYR A 75 6.83 27.30 2.66
C TYR A 75 5.66 28.22 2.26
N GLU A 76 5.97 29.42 1.78
CA GLU A 76 4.98 30.41 1.35
C GLU A 76 4.11 29.91 0.19
N VAL A 77 4.73 29.25 -0.80
CA VAL A 77 4.01 28.70 -1.95
C VAL A 77 3.14 27.52 -1.53
N GLU A 78 3.63 26.68 -0.61
CA GLU A 78 2.85 25.58 -0.05
C GLU A 78 1.63 26.08 0.73
N GLN A 79 1.79 27.10 1.58
CA GLN A 79 0.69 27.73 2.31
C GLN A 79 -0.33 28.38 1.38
N LEU A 80 0.13 29.01 0.29
CA LEU A 80 -0.76 29.57 -0.72
C LEU A 80 -1.61 28.48 -1.38
N ILE A 81 -1.01 27.36 -1.77
CA ILE A 81 -1.72 26.20 -2.36
C ILE A 81 -2.77 25.67 -1.38
N VAL A 82 -2.41 25.51 -0.11
CA VAL A 82 -3.30 25.05 0.96
C VAL A 82 -4.47 26.02 1.16
N ARG A 83 -4.21 27.33 1.20
CA ARG A 83 -5.24 28.37 1.32
C ARG A 83 -6.24 28.31 0.16
N LEU A 84 -5.75 28.27 -1.08
CA LEU A 84 -6.60 28.19 -2.27
C LEU A 84 -7.43 26.89 -2.30
N LYS A 85 -6.86 25.77 -1.82
CA LYS A 85 -7.62 24.52 -1.68
C LYS A 85 -8.72 24.63 -0.63
N LYS A 86 -8.50 25.34 0.48
CA LYS A 86 -9.54 25.61 1.50
C LYS A 86 -10.65 26.52 0.95
N GLU A 87 -10.32 27.52 0.13
CA GLU A 87 -11.31 28.36 -0.56
C GLU A 87 -12.14 27.56 -1.58
N LYS A 88 -11.52 26.60 -2.27
CA LYS A 88 -12.15 25.78 -3.32
C LYS A 88 -11.96 24.28 -3.05
N PRO A 89 -12.68 23.70 -2.06
CA PRO A 89 -12.46 22.32 -1.61
C PRO A 89 -12.74 21.27 -2.69
N LYS A 90 -13.65 21.55 -3.63
CA LYS A 90 -14.00 20.65 -4.75
C LYS A 90 -12.92 20.59 -5.85
N TRP A 91 -11.96 21.52 -5.87
CA TRP A 91 -10.99 21.63 -6.96
C TRP A 91 -9.78 20.73 -6.74
N GLY A 92 -9.37 20.01 -7.79
CA GLY A 92 -8.17 19.16 -7.77
C GLY A 92 -6.88 19.94 -8.02
N ALA A 93 -5.74 19.27 -7.81
CA ALA A 93 -4.41 19.87 -8.01
C ALA A 93 -4.22 20.60 -9.35
N PRO A 94 -4.72 20.10 -10.51
CA PRO A 94 -4.61 20.83 -11.78
C PRO A 94 -5.31 22.19 -11.76
N LYS A 95 -6.53 22.25 -11.20
CA LYS A 95 -7.31 23.50 -11.12
C LYS A 95 -6.72 24.49 -10.12
N ILE A 96 -6.20 24.00 -9.00
CA ILE A 96 -5.52 24.84 -8.01
C ILE A 96 -4.22 25.44 -8.60
N ARG A 97 -3.44 24.63 -9.33
CA ARG A 97 -2.25 25.12 -10.03
C ARG A 97 -2.57 26.24 -11.02
N GLU A 98 -3.61 26.05 -11.83
CA GLU A 98 -4.08 27.07 -12.78
C GLU A 98 -4.53 28.35 -12.06
N LEU A 99 -5.23 28.21 -10.92
CA LEU A 99 -5.64 29.34 -10.10
C LEU A 99 -4.43 30.13 -9.55
N VAL A 100 -3.37 29.43 -9.14
CA VAL A 100 -2.11 30.08 -8.73
C VAL A 100 -1.50 30.84 -9.91
N SER A 101 -1.45 30.23 -11.10
CA SER A 101 -0.94 30.89 -12.32
C SER A 101 -1.64 32.21 -12.62
N ARG A 102 -2.96 32.23 -12.48
CA ARG A 102 -3.79 33.39 -12.81
C ARG A 102 -3.71 34.50 -11.76
N LYS A 103 -3.71 34.14 -10.48
CA LYS A 103 -3.66 35.13 -9.39
C LYS A 103 -2.24 35.66 -9.14
N TYR A 104 -1.20 34.85 -9.42
CA TYR A 104 0.18 35.17 -9.08
C TYR A 104 1.14 34.79 -10.22
N PRO A 105 1.20 35.58 -11.30
CA PRO A 105 2.02 35.27 -12.48
C PRO A 105 3.55 35.31 -12.21
N GLY A 106 3.99 35.93 -11.11
CA GLY A 106 5.41 36.02 -10.74
C GLY A 106 5.98 34.81 -9.99
N ILE A 107 5.15 33.83 -9.62
CA ILE A 107 5.61 32.64 -8.87
C ILE A 107 5.97 31.54 -9.87
N LYS A 108 7.14 30.90 -9.71
CA LYS A 108 7.49 29.70 -10.49
C LYS A 108 6.48 28.58 -10.20
N LEU A 109 5.71 28.19 -11.21
CA LEU A 109 4.67 27.18 -11.03
C LEU A 109 5.28 25.81 -10.71
N PRO A 110 4.89 25.19 -9.58
CA PRO A 110 5.23 23.80 -9.32
C PRO A 110 4.52 22.86 -10.31
N ALA A 111 5.06 21.66 -10.47
CA ALA A 111 4.40 20.61 -11.23
C ALA A 111 3.06 20.22 -10.56
N THR A 112 2.11 19.74 -11.37
CA THR A 112 0.80 19.28 -10.88
C THR A 112 0.93 18.18 -9.82
N SER A 113 1.89 17.27 -9.99
CA SER A 113 2.22 16.22 -9.03
C SER A 113 2.73 16.78 -7.70
N THR A 114 3.53 17.85 -7.74
CA THR A 114 4.05 18.49 -6.52
C THR A 114 2.96 19.24 -5.76
N VAL A 115 2.04 19.91 -6.48
CA VAL A 115 0.83 20.48 -5.88
C VAL A 115 -0.01 19.38 -5.22
N HIS A 116 -0.20 18.24 -5.89
CA HIS A 116 -0.93 17.11 -5.31
C HIS A 116 -0.27 16.57 -4.04
N GLN A 117 1.06 16.38 -4.05
CA GLN A 117 1.80 15.95 -2.87
C GLN A 117 1.70 16.93 -1.71
N ALA A 118 1.80 18.24 -1.98
CA ALA A 118 1.58 19.26 -0.96
C ALA A 118 0.18 19.11 -0.34
N LEU A 119 -0.87 18.99 -1.17
CA LEU A 119 -2.23 18.79 -0.66
C LEU A 119 -2.40 17.48 0.12
N ASP A 120 -1.75 16.39 -0.28
CA ASP A 120 -1.83 15.10 0.41
C ASP A 120 -1.12 15.14 1.79
N ARG A 121 0.03 15.81 1.90
CA ARG A 121 0.71 16.04 3.19
C ARG A 121 -0.16 16.79 4.20
N HIS A 122 -0.97 17.73 3.71
CA HIS A 122 -1.93 18.49 4.53
C HIS A 122 -3.29 17.78 4.69
N GLY A 123 -3.45 16.55 4.21
CA GLY A 123 -4.68 15.78 4.36
C GLY A 123 -5.87 16.31 3.54
N LEU A 124 -5.61 17.15 2.52
CA LEU A 124 -6.64 17.79 1.68
C LEU A 124 -6.98 16.98 0.42
N VAL A 125 -6.50 15.74 0.34
CA VAL A 125 -6.76 14.80 -0.74
C VAL A 125 -7.57 13.62 -0.22
N ASN A 126 -8.74 13.41 -0.82
CA ASN A 126 -9.52 12.22 -0.55
C ASN A 126 -8.84 11.00 -1.17
N LYS A 127 -8.32 10.11 -0.33
CA LYS A 127 -7.76 8.83 -0.79
C LYS A 127 -8.89 7.97 -1.36
N LYS A 128 -8.71 7.43 -2.58
CA LYS A 128 -9.68 6.49 -3.16
C LYS A 128 -9.93 5.37 -2.17
N ARG A 129 -11.21 5.12 -1.82
CA ARG A 129 -11.59 3.95 -1.04
C ARG A 129 -11.11 2.71 -1.78
N LYS A 130 -10.35 1.84 -1.11
CA LYS A 130 -9.97 0.54 -1.66
C LYS A 130 -11.26 -0.19 -2.03
N ARG A 131 -11.42 -0.55 -3.30
CA ARG A 131 -12.59 -1.30 -3.77
C ARG A 131 -12.58 -2.64 -3.03
N LYS A 132 -13.64 -2.95 -2.27
CA LYS A 132 -13.81 -4.29 -1.71
C LYS A 132 -13.85 -5.24 -2.90
N LYS A 133 -12.85 -6.11 -3.04
CA LYS A 133 -12.89 -7.17 -4.05
C LYS A 133 -14.06 -8.08 -3.66
N TYR A 134 -15.09 -8.15 -4.48
CA TYR A 134 -16.16 -9.13 -4.29
C TYR A 134 -15.52 -10.50 -4.48
N ARG A 135 -15.47 -11.31 -3.41
CA ARG A 135 -15.10 -12.73 -3.52
C ARG A 135 -16.42 -13.44 -3.78
N ALA A 136 -16.63 -13.93 -4.99
CA ALA A 136 -17.73 -14.84 -5.25
C ALA A 136 -17.52 -16.08 -4.40
N ILE A 137 -18.41 -16.32 -3.45
CA ILE A 137 -18.45 -17.55 -2.65
C ILE A 137 -19.52 -18.40 -3.32
N ALA A 138 -19.14 -19.53 -3.91
CA ALA A 138 -20.09 -20.46 -4.50
C ALA A 138 -20.85 -21.17 -3.37
N THR A 139 -22.10 -20.80 -3.14
CA THR A 139 -22.87 -21.20 -1.95
C THR A 139 -23.75 -22.46 -2.12
N TYR A 140 -23.73 -23.14 -3.27
CA TYR A 140 -24.74 -24.18 -3.55
C TYR A 140 -24.25 -25.34 -4.45
N LEU A 141 -22.94 -25.60 -4.55
CA LEU A 141 -22.49 -26.74 -5.34
C LEU A 141 -22.89 -28.03 -4.63
N SER A 142 -23.84 -28.78 -5.22
CA SER A 142 -24.15 -30.14 -4.82
C SER A 142 -22.90 -31.02 -4.96
N ILE A 143 -22.69 -31.94 -4.02
CA ILE A 143 -21.60 -32.92 -4.09
C ILE A 143 -22.13 -34.15 -4.83
N PRO A 144 -21.74 -34.41 -6.09
CA PRO A 144 -22.18 -35.60 -6.82
C PRO A 144 -21.55 -36.86 -6.21
N LYS A 145 -22.31 -37.96 -6.20
CA LYS A 145 -21.91 -39.24 -5.58
C LYS A 145 -21.58 -40.34 -6.61
N GLY A 146 -22.11 -40.23 -7.82
CA GLY A 146 -21.86 -41.15 -8.93
C GLY A 146 -21.75 -40.44 -10.30
N PRO A 147 -21.46 -41.20 -11.38
CA PRO A 147 -21.56 -40.70 -12.74
C PRO A 147 -23.00 -40.28 -13.08
N ASN A 148 -23.16 -39.23 -13.89
CA ASN A 148 -24.43 -38.61 -14.29
C ASN A 148 -25.21 -37.85 -13.19
N ASP A 149 -24.63 -37.68 -11.99
CA ASP A 149 -25.25 -36.89 -10.92
C ASP A 149 -25.14 -35.37 -11.15
N LEU A 150 -24.09 -34.93 -11.86
CA LEU A 150 -23.84 -33.51 -12.13
C LEU A 150 -23.12 -33.36 -13.46
N TRP A 151 -23.75 -32.66 -14.40
CA TRP A 151 -23.12 -32.26 -15.65
C TRP A 151 -22.59 -30.84 -15.57
N CYS A 152 -21.37 -30.66 -16.05
CA CYS A 152 -20.72 -29.37 -16.22
C CYS A 152 -20.81 -28.93 -17.67
N THR A 153 -21.38 -27.76 -17.88
CA THR A 153 -21.30 -27.03 -19.14
C THR A 153 -20.22 -25.96 -19.02
N ASP A 154 -19.26 -25.96 -19.95
CA ASP A 154 -18.19 -24.98 -19.99
C ASP A 154 -18.15 -24.30 -21.37
N PHE A 155 -18.05 -22.98 -21.34
CA PHE A 155 -17.82 -22.17 -22.52
C PHE A 155 -16.38 -21.65 -22.46
N LYS A 156 -15.52 -22.22 -23.30
CA LYS A 156 -14.07 -21.94 -23.26
C LYS A 156 -13.66 -20.61 -23.90
N GLY A 157 -14.62 -19.79 -24.31
CA GLY A 157 -14.37 -18.58 -25.09
C GLY A 157 -14.38 -18.84 -26.60
N GLN A 158 -14.54 -17.79 -27.39
CA GLN A 158 -14.52 -17.88 -28.84
C GLN A 158 -13.10 -17.79 -29.43
N PHE A 159 -12.86 -18.51 -30.52
CA PHE A 159 -11.63 -18.38 -31.29
C PHE A 159 -11.93 -18.30 -32.79
N ARG A 160 -11.05 -17.62 -33.53
CA ARG A 160 -11.21 -17.43 -34.98
C ARG A 160 -10.63 -18.64 -35.72
N MET A 161 -11.45 -19.27 -36.55
CA MET A 161 -11.06 -20.41 -37.39
C MET A 161 -10.32 -19.94 -38.66
N GLY A 162 -9.68 -20.87 -39.39
CA GLY A 162 -8.96 -20.56 -40.64
C GLY A 162 -9.84 -19.98 -41.76
N ASN A 163 -11.15 -20.24 -41.72
CA ASN A 163 -12.15 -19.64 -42.59
C ASN A 163 -12.62 -18.24 -42.13
N HIS A 164 -11.92 -17.61 -41.18
CA HIS A 164 -12.20 -16.30 -40.61
C HIS A 164 -13.51 -16.17 -39.83
N ASN A 165 -14.28 -17.25 -39.67
CA ASN A 165 -15.46 -17.28 -38.81
C ASN A 165 -15.08 -17.57 -37.36
N TYR A 166 -15.89 -17.08 -36.42
CA TYR A 166 -15.73 -17.39 -35.00
C TYR A 166 -16.40 -18.73 -34.66
N CYS A 167 -15.67 -19.58 -33.94
CA CYS A 167 -16.17 -20.79 -33.32
C CYS A 167 -16.44 -20.52 -31.84
N PHE A 168 -17.61 -20.97 -31.38
CA PHE A 168 -18.06 -20.88 -30.00
C PHE A 168 -18.22 -22.30 -29.46
N PRO A 169 -17.17 -22.91 -28.88
CA PRO A 169 -17.23 -24.28 -28.38
C PRO A 169 -18.02 -24.35 -27.07
N LEU A 170 -18.98 -25.26 -27.01
CA LEU A 170 -19.71 -25.64 -25.81
C LEU A 170 -19.39 -27.09 -25.48
N THR A 171 -18.78 -27.31 -24.32
CA THR A 171 -18.47 -28.67 -23.84
C THR A 171 -19.41 -29.06 -22.71
N LEU A 172 -20.03 -30.23 -22.84
CA LEU A 172 -20.81 -30.89 -21.80
C LEU A 172 -20.03 -32.11 -21.29
N SER A 173 -19.70 -32.12 -20.00
CA SER A 173 -18.96 -33.21 -19.38
C SER A 173 -19.58 -33.63 -18.06
N ASP A 174 -19.47 -34.90 -17.73
CA ASP A 174 -19.83 -35.39 -16.39
C ASP A 174 -18.78 -34.97 -15.35
N PHE A 175 -19.21 -34.47 -14.20
CA PHE A 175 -18.31 -33.97 -13.16
C PHE A 175 -17.50 -35.09 -12.50
N THR A 176 -18.12 -36.24 -12.25
CA THR A 176 -17.52 -37.35 -11.48
C THR A 176 -16.56 -38.17 -12.34
N SER A 177 -17.01 -38.63 -13.50
CA SER A 177 -16.24 -39.48 -14.42
C SER A 177 -15.31 -38.71 -15.35
N ARG A 178 -15.50 -37.39 -15.48
CA ARG A 178 -14.80 -36.51 -16.46
C ARG A 178 -15.02 -36.91 -17.92
N PHE A 179 -16.01 -37.76 -18.18
CA PHE A 179 -16.37 -38.14 -19.53
C PHE A 179 -16.99 -36.96 -20.29
N VAL A 180 -16.54 -36.71 -21.51
CA VAL A 180 -17.12 -35.68 -22.40
C VAL A 180 -18.34 -36.28 -23.06
N ILE A 181 -19.51 -35.77 -22.69
CA ILE A 181 -20.80 -36.24 -23.18
C ILE A 181 -21.08 -35.64 -24.56
N SER A 182 -20.85 -34.33 -24.71
CA SER A 182 -20.97 -33.64 -25.99
C SER A 182 -19.95 -32.51 -26.11
N CYS A 183 -19.55 -32.24 -27.34
CA CYS A 183 -18.77 -31.07 -27.73
C CYS A 183 -19.44 -30.48 -28.97
N ASP A 184 -20.22 -29.43 -28.76
CA ASP A 184 -20.89 -28.72 -29.84
C ASP A 184 -20.15 -27.43 -30.16
N SER A 185 -20.25 -27.01 -31.42
CA SER A 185 -19.73 -25.72 -31.84
C SER A 185 -20.82 -24.94 -32.55
N ALA A 186 -21.07 -23.73 -32.07
CA ALA A 186 -21.87 -22.77 -32.83
C ALA A 186 -20.92 -21.96 -33.71
N VAL A 187 -21.24 -21.88 -35.01
CA VAL A 187 -20.64 -20.94 -35.94
C VAL A 187 -21.71 -19.90 -36.23
N PHE A 188 -21.42 -18.62 -35.97
CA PHE A 188 -22.37 -17.54 -36.25
C PHE A 188 -22.50 -17.37 -37.77
N PHE A 189 -23.36 -18.17 -38.41
CA PHE A 189 -23.89 -17.81 -39.72
C PHE A 189 -24.91 -16.71 -39.48
N SER A 190 -24.72 -15.56 -40.13
CA SER A 190 -25.66 -14.46 -40.09
C SER A 190 -27.03 -14.92 -40.57
N PHE A 191 -27.91 -15.29 -39.65
CA PHE A 191 -29.35 -15.42 -39.89
C PHE A 191 -30.10 -14.66 -38.77
N PRO A 192 -31.16 -13.92 -39.11
CA PRO A 192 -31.79 -12.97 -38.20
C PRO A 192 -32.52 -13.71 -37.06
N LEU A 193 -32.66 -13.00 -35.94
CA LEU A 193 -33.43 -13.38 -34.74
C LEU A 193 -34.55 -14.40 -35.02
N PHE A 194 -34.43 -15.59 -34.44
CA PHE A 194 -35.42 -16.20 -33.56
C PHE A 194 -34.91 -17.58 -33.14
N VAL A 195 -35.09 -17.93 -31.88
CA VAL A 195 -35.82 -19.14 -31.43
C VAL A 195 -35.66 -19.22 -29.92
N ASN A 196 -36.76 -18.93 -29.24
CA ASN A 196 -37.07 -19.43 -27.91
C ASN A 196 -36.76 -20.94 -27.85
N LYS A 197 -35.77 -21.33 -27.05
CA LYS A 197 -35.76 -22.67 -26.46
C LYS A 197 -35.94 -22.53 -24.96
N THR A 198 -37.21 -22.49 -24.58
CA THR A 198 -37.68 -22.97 -23.29
C THR A 198 -37.16 -24.40 -23.15
N VAL A 199 -36.23 -24.64 -22.21
CA VAL A 199 -35.90 -25.99 -21.77
C VAL A 199 -36.95 -26.33 -20.72
N THR A 200 -37.88 -27.21 -21.10
CA THR A 200 -38.89 -27.78 -20.23
C THR A 200 -38.35 -29.09 -19.67
N ILE A 201 -38.17 -29.09 -18.34
CA ILE A 201 -37.82 -30.15 -17.36
C ILE A 201 -36.47 -30.85 -17.56
#